data_AF-A0A4Y2FDZ0-F1
#
_entry.id   AF-A0A4Y2FDZ0-F1
#
_cell.length_a   1.000
_cell.length_b   1.000
_cell.length_c   1.000
_cell.angle_alpha   90.00
_cell.angle_beta   90.00
_cell.angle_gamma   90.00
#
_symmetry.space_group_name_H-M   'P 1'
#
loop_
_entity.id
_entity.type
_entity.pdbx_description
1 polymer ?
#
loop_
_entity_poly.entity_id
_entity_poly.type
_entity_poly.pdbx_seq_one_letter_code
_entity_poly.pdbx_strand_id
1 'polypeptide(L)'
;MGTQWPCMAKQLMNLEVFAISIRRSAEVLNSFGLDVTDLVTNGRPNECDLRNIIPVFVSIASVQVALVDVLNEIGITPDGIIGHSVGELGCSYADGSLTAEQIVLAAYWRGK
;
A
#
# COMPACT_ATOMS: atom_id res chain seq x y z
N MET A 1 4.68 4.68 -9.55
CA MET A 1 5.24 3.46 -10.16
C MET A 1 6.73 3.65 -10.32
N GLY A 2 7.52 2.60 -10.13
CA GLY A 2 8.98 2.66 -10.19
C GLY A 2 9.68 3.00 -8.86
N THR A 3 8.91 3.15 -7.77
CA THR A 3 9.40 3.45 -6.42
C THR A 3 9.43 2.22 -5.51
N GLN A 4 8.90 1.09 -5.97
CA GLN A 4 8.90 -0.17 -5.25
C GLN A 4 10.31 -0.78 -5.20
N TRP A 5 10.61 -1.50 -4.13
CA TRP A 5 11.83 -2.28 -3.97
C TRP A 5 11.56 -3.53 -3.12
N PRO A 6 12.38 -4.60 -3.23
CA PRO A 6 12.17 -5.82 -2.45
C PRO A 6 12.17 -5.53 -0.96
N CYS A 7 11.20 -6.10 -0.23
CA CYS A 7 11.12 -5.97 1.23
C CYS A 7 10.87 -4.52 1.73
N MET A 8 10.25 -3.65 0.92
CA MET A 8 10.09 -2.23 1.23
C MET A 8 9.36 -1.88 2.53
N ALA A 9 8.59 -2.81 3.09
CA ALA A 9 7.90 -2.62 4.36
C ALA A 9 8.61 -3.30 5.55
N LYS A 10 9.60 -4.17 5.30
CA LYS A 10 10.12 -5.15 6.27
C LYS A 10 10.53 -4.54 7.61
N GLN A 11 11.24 -3.40 7.58
CA GLN A 11 11.71 -2.75 8.81
C GLN A 11 10.58 -2.05 9.57
N LEU A 12 9.63 -1.44 8.85
CA LEU A 12 8.50 -0.71 9.44
C LEU A 12 7.43 -1.63 10.01
N MET A 13 7.42 -2.92 9.66
CA MET A 13 6.57 -3.93 10.31
C MET A 13 6.84 -4.08 11.82
N ASN A 14 7.96 -3.55 12.35
CA ASN A 14 8.20 -3.48 13.78
C ASN A 14 7.37 -2.39 14.50
N LEU A 15 6.79 -1.44 13.75
CA LEU A 15 5.85 -0.47 14.28
C LEU A 15 4.44 -1.05 14.24
N GLU A 16 3.79 -1.12 15.40
CA GLU A 16 2.49 -1.77 15.54
C GLU A 16 1.42 -1.14 14.64
N VAL A 17 1.33 0.20 14.62
CA VAL A 17 0.38 0.94 13.76
C VAL A 17 0.57 0.63 12.28
N PHE A 18 1.82 0.58 11.81
CA PHE A 18 2.15 0.26 10.43
C PHE A 18 1.76 -1.19 10.10
N ALA A 19 2.11 -2.13 10.99
CA ALA A 19 1.81 -3.54 10.80
C ALA A 19 0.31 -3.83 10.80
N ILE A 20 -0.47 -3.17 11.66
CA ILE A 20 -1.94 -3.27 11.67
C ILE A 20 -2.51 -2.78 10.32
N SER A 21 -2.02 -1.64 9.83
CA SER A 21 -2.49 -1.08 8.56
C SER A 21 -2.20 -1.96 7.35
N ILE A 22 -1.00 -2.56 7.29
CA ILE A 22 -0.66 -3.54 6.25
C ILE A 22 -1.55 -4.78 6.33
N ARG A 23 -1.81 -5.32 7.53
CA ARG A 23 -2.70 -6.48 7.69
C ARG A 23 -4.13 -6.19 7.27
N ARG A 24 -4.67 -5.01 7.64
CA ARG A 24 -5.99 -4.55 7.16
C ARG A 24 -6.05 -4.52 5.63
N SER A 25 -5.00 -4.02 4.98
CA SER A 25 -4.90 -4.02 3.51
C SER A 25 -4.82 -5.44 2.92
N ALA A 26 -4.09 -6.35 3.60
CA ALA A 26 -3.95 -7.74 3.17
C ALA A 26 -5.28 -8.51 3.27
N GLU A 27 -6.10 -8.29 4.31
CA GLU A 27 -7.41 -8.92 4.48
C GLU A 27 -8.31 -8.73 3.25
N VAL A 28 -8.32 -7.52 2.67
CA VAL A 28 -9.08 -7.20 1.46
C VAL A 28 -8.58 -8.01 0.26
N LEU A 29 -7.26 -8.10 0.09
CA LEU A 29 -6.62 -8.69 -1.07
C LEU A 29 -6.50 -10.21 -1.04
N ASN A 30 -6.65 -10.82 0.13
CA ASN A 30 -6.72 -12.28 0.28
C ASN A 30 -7.82 -12.87 -0.60
N SER A 31 -8.95 -12.17 -0.76
CA SER A 31 -10.06 -12.59 -1.65
C SER A 31 -9.68 -12.66 -3.14
N PHE A 32 -8.58 -12.01 -3.53
CA PHE A 32 -8.02 -12.01 -4.89
C PHE A 32 -6.78 -12.91 -5.02
N GLY A 33 -6.43 -13.66 -3.97
CA GLY A 33 -5.26 -14.54 -3.93
C GLY A 33 -3.92 -13.81 -3.80
N LEU A 34 -3.92 -12.57 -3.30
CA LEU A 34 -2.72 -11.76 -3.11
C LEU A 34 -2.42 -11.57 -1.62
N ASP A 35 -1.31 -12.15 -1.15
CA ASP A 35 -0.76 -11.85 0.17
C ASP A 35 0.15 -10.62 0.09
N VAL A 36 -0.40 -9.44 0.33
CA VAL A 36 0.39 -8.21 0.32
C VAL A 36 1.44 -8.19 1.41
N THR A 37 1.19 -8.81 2.57
CA THR A 37 2.18 -8.82 3.65
C THR A 37 3.44 -9.54 3.19
N ASP A 38 3.32 -10.70 2.55
CA ASP A 38 4.45 -11.42 1.96
C ASP A 38 5.13 -10.60 0.85
N LEU A 39 4.33 -10.00 -0.06
CA LEU A 39 4.84 -9.18 -1.16
C LEU A 39 5.77 -8.05 -0.67
N VAL A 40 5.35 -7.32 0.38
CA VAL A 40 6.09 -6.14 0.86
C VAL A 40 7.19 -6.47 1.87
N THR A 41 7.22 -7.67 2.46
CA THR A 41 8.21 -8.06 3.48
C THR A 41 9.28 -9.02 3.00
N ASN A 42 8.91 -9.98 2.14
CA ASN A 42 9.81 -10.99 1.60
C ASN A 42 10.20 -10.71 0.15
N GLY A 43 9.54 -9.74 -0.49
CA GLY A 43 9.95 -9.24 -1.81
C GLY A 43 9.92 -10.32 -2.88
N ARG A 44 8.87 -11.15 -2.90
CA ARG A 44 8.64 -12.18 -3.94
C ARG A 44 7.69 -11.66 -5.01
N PRO A 45 8.11 -10.83 -5.97
CA PRO A 45 7.43 -10.86 -7.25
C PRO A 45 7.77 -12.23 -7.86
N ASN A 46 6.76 -13.06 -8.17
CA ASN A 46 6.99 -14.15 -9.09
C ASN A 46 7.58 -13.53 -10.37
N GLU A 47 8.89 -13.69 -10.58
CA GLU A 47 9.63 -13.15 -11.73
C GLU A 47 9.11 -13.69 -13.08
N CYS A 48 8.17 -14.65 -13.03
CA CYS A 48 7.60 -15.33 -14.17
C CYS A 48 6.65 -14.46 -15.03
N ASP A 49 6.19 -13.28 -14.58
CA ASP A 49 5.38 -12.39 -15.42
C ASP A 49 5.69 -10.90 -15.22
N LEU A 50 6.68 -10.41 -15.96
CA LEU A 50 7.07 -8.99 -16.00
C LEU A 50 5.95 -8.04 -16.45
N ARG A 51 4.84 -8.56 -17.02
CA ARG A 51 3.68 -7.76 -17.42
C ARG A 51 2.65 -7.60 -16.31
N ASN A 52 2.69 -8.45 -15.28
CA ASN A 52 1.76 -8.37 -14.17
C ASN A 52 2.19 -7.26 -13.20
N ILE A 53 1.58 -6.09 -13.36
CA ILE A 53 1.86 -4.91 -12.52
C ILE A 53 0.98 -4.86 -11.26
N ILE A 54 -0.01 -5.75 -11.11
CA ILE A 54 -0.93 -5.77 -9.97
C ILE A 54 -0.17 -5.83 -8.64
N PRO A 55 0.79 -6.78 -8.42
CA PRO A 55 1.53 -6.86 -7.16
C PRO A 55 2.25 -5.55 -6.82
N VAL A 56 2.74 -4.82 -7.83
CA VAL A 56 3.44 -3.55 -7.63
C VAL A 56 2.47 -2.45 -7.20
N PHE A 57 1.31 -2.33 -7.87
CA PHE A 57 0.30 -1.32 -7.54
C PHE A 57 -0.22 -1.49 -6.12
N VAL A 58 -0.63 -2.71 -5.76
CA VAL A 58 -1.17 -2.98 -4.42
C VAL A 58 -0.10 -2.82 -3.34
N SER A 59 1.16 -3.19 -3.62
CA SER A 59 2.26 -3.01 -2.68
C SER A 59 2.48 -1.52 -2.37
N ILE A 60 2.56 -0.68 -3.41
CA ILE A 60 2.75 0.77 -3.23
C ILE A 60 1.57 1.38 -2.48
N ALA A 61 0.34 1.07 -2.87
CA ALA A 61 -0.86 1.62 -2.24
C ALA A 61 -0.96 1.23 -0.76
N SER A 62 -0.76 -0.05 -0.42
CA SER A 62 -0.80 -0.52 0.98
C SER A 62 0.27 0.11 1.84
N VAL A 63 1.49 0.30 1.33
CA VAL A 63 2.55 1.01 2.07
C VAL A 63 2.22 2.49 2.23
N GLN A 64 1.64 3.16 1.23
CA GLN A 64 1.20 4.55 1.37
C GLN A 64 0.14 4.72 2.46
N VAL A 65 -0.86 3.84 2.50
CA VAL A 65 -1.89 3.82 3.56
C VAL A 65 -1.24 3.66 4.93
N ALA A 66 -0.33 2.69 5.08
CA ALA A 66 0.34 2.44 6.35
C ALA A 66 1.27 3.58 6.80
N LEU A 67 1.92 4.27 5.86
CA LEU A 67 2.72 5.47 6.17
C LEU A 67 1.85 6.65 6.61
N VAL A 68 0.69 6.85 6.00
CA VAL A 68 -0.28 7.88 6.44
C VAL A 68 -0.77 7.57 7.85
N ASP A 69 -1.07 6.30 8.17
CA ASP A 69 -1.46 5.91 9.53
C ASP A 69 -0.35 6.19 10.56
N VAL A 70 0.93 5.94 10.21
CA VAL A 70 2.07 6.31 11.07
C VAL A 70 2.14 7.82 11.30
N LEU A 71 1.96 8.64 10.26
CA LEU A 71 1.98 10.10 10.39
C LEU A 71 0.83 10.61 11.28
N ASN A 72 -0.36 10.03 11.11
CA ASN A 72 -1.53 10.36 11.92
C ASN A 72 -1.34 9.96 13.40
N GLU A 73 -0.75 8.79 13.67
CA GLU A 73 -0.46 8.31 15.04
C GLU A 73 0.45 9.28 15.81
N ILE A 74 1.39 9.93 15.12
CA ILE A 74 2.29 10.93 15.72
C ILE A 74 1.74 12.37 15.64
N GLY A 75 0.48 12.55 15.24
CA GLY A 75 -0.21 13.83 15.23
C GLY A 75 0.18 14.78 14.10
N ILE A 76 0.76 14.27 13.01
CA ILE A 76 1.07 15.08 11.82
C ILE A 76 -0.12 15.06 10.87
N THR A 77 -0.71 16.24 10.63
CA THR A 77 -1.76 16.43 9.61
C THR A 77 -1.26 17.33 8.49
N PRO A 78 -1.57 17.03 7.22
CA PRO A 78 -1.10 17.82 6.10
C PRO A 78 -1.90 19.13 5.93
N ASP A 79 -1.21 20.24 5.66
CA ASP A 79 -1.85 21.50 5.20
C ASP A 79 -2.23 21.46 3.71
N GLY A 80 -1.56 20.59 2.94
CA GLY A 80 -1.79 20.39 1.52
C GLY A 80 -1.29 19.02 1.08
N ILE A 81 -1.94 18.46 0.05
CA ILE A 81 -1.69 17.09 -0.41
C ILE A 81 -1.51 17.11 -1.94
N ILE A 82 -0.46 16.47 -2.43
CA ILE A 82 -0.18 16.34 -3.87
C ILE A 82 0.19 14.89 -4.16
N GLY A 83 -0.52 14.29 -5.11
CA GLY A 83 -0.25 12.95 -5.62
C GLY A 83 0.39 12.99 -6.99
N HIS A 84 1.13 11.94 -7.32
CA HIS A 84 1.60 11.69 -8.68
C HIS A 84 1.21 10.28 -9.11
N SER A 85 0.29 10.17 -10.06
CA SER A 85 -0.19 8.89 -10.61
C SER A 85 -0.69 7.94 -9.51
N VAL A 86 -0.01 6.82 -9.23
CA VAL A 86 -0.40 5.90 -8.14
C VAL A 86 -0.37 6.56 -6.76
N GLY A 87 0.45 7.61 -6.59
CA GLY A 87 0.51 8.36 -5.33
C GLY A 87 -0.76 9.14 -5.00
N GLU A 88 -1.64 9.40 -5.98
CA GLU A 88 -2.95 10.00 -5.72
C GLU A 88 -3.84 9.11 -4.84
N LEU A 89 -3.63 7.78 -4.86
CA LEU A 89 -4.34 6.86 -3.98
C LEU A 89 -3.98 7.11 -2.49
N GLY A 90 -2.69 7.24 -2.17
CA GLY A 90 -2.27 7.63 -0.83
C GLY A 90 -2.79 9.01 -0.42
N CYS A 91 -2.95 9.93 -1.37
CA CYS A 91 -3.51 11.26 -1.13
C CYS A 91 -4.99 11.19 -0.75
N SER A 92 -5.79 10.42 -1.50
CA SER A 92 -7.21 10.23 -1.20
C SER A 92 -7.46 9.49 0.11
N TYR A 93 -6.47 8.74 0.62
CA TYR A 93 -6.52 8.23 1.99
C TYR A 93 -6.21 9.32 3.01
N ALA A 94 -5.15 10.10 2.77
CA ALA A 94 -4.72 11.18 3.66
C ALA A 94 -5.73 12.33 3.78
N ASP A 95 -6.51 12.61 2.72
CA ASP A 95 -7.59 13.61 2.75
C ASP A 95 -8.92 13.08 3.29
N GLY A 96 -9.01 11.77 3.58
CA GLY A 96 -10.21 11.12 4.12
C GLY A 96 -11.32 10.82 3.11
N SER A 97 -11.10 11.03 1.81
CA SER A 97 -12.10 10.79 0.76
C SER A 97 -12.32 9.30 0.47
N LEU A 98 -11.28 8.48 0.63
CA LEU A 98 -11.32 7.03 0.40
C LEU A 98 -10.81 6.26 1.62
N THR A 99 -11.44 5.11 1.89
CA THR A 99 -10.98 4.18 2.94
C THR A 99 -9.79 3.36 2.48
N ALA A 100 -9.05 2.76 3.43
CA ALA A 100 -7.93 1.86 3.12
C ALA A 100 -8.36 0.73 2.16
N GLU A 101 -9.54 0.15 2.38
CA GLU A 101 -10.09 -0.92 1.55
C GLU A 101 -10.37 -0.44 0.13
N GLN A 102 -10.96 0.74 -0.03
CA GLN A 102 -11.22 1.34 -1.34
C GLN A 102 -9.92 1.63 -2.10
N ILE A 103 -8.90 2.13 -1.40
CA ILE A 103 -7.58 2.41 -2.00
C ILE A 103 -6.93 1.14 -2.54
N VAL A 104 -6.91 0.09 -1.73
CA VAL A 104 -6.24 -1.16 -2.07
C VAL A 104 -6.98 -1.87 -3.22
N LEU A 105 -8.32 -1.82 -3.23
CA LEU A 105 -9.13 -2.29 -4.37
C LEU A 105 -8.92 -1.45 -5.62
N ALA A 106 -8.88 -0.13 -5.51
CA ALA A 106 -8.60 0.76 -6.63
C ALA A 106 -7.22 0.46 -7.23
N ALA A 107 -6.21 0.24 -6.40
CA ALA A 107 -4.87 -0.16 -6.84
C ALA A 107 -4.89 -1.50 -7.58
N TYR A 108 -5.60 -2.51 -7.05
CA TYR A 108 -5.76 -3.81 -7.68
C TYR A 108 -6.37 -3.70 -9.07
N TRP A 109 -7.52 -3.04 -9.18
CA TRP A 109 -8.25 -2.92 -10.45
C TRP A 109 -7.54 -2.02 -11.46
N ARG A 110 -6.78 -1.02 -11.01
CA ARG A 110 -6.00 -0.15 -11.89
C ARG A 110 -4.74 -0.83 -12.45
N GLY A 111 -4.29 -1.93 -11.83
CA GLY A 111 -3.17 -2.73 -12.31
C GLY A 111 -3.56 -3.91 -13.21
N LYS A 112 -4.85 -4.20 -13.35
CA LYS A 112 -5.40 -5.33 -14.13
C LYS A 112 -5.61 -4.95 -15.59
#